data_AF-A0A1M6FPZ5-F1
#
_entry.id   AF-A0A1M6FPZ5-F1
#
_cell.length_a   1.000
_cell.length_b   1.000
_cell.length_c   1.000
_cell.angle_alpha   90.00
_cell.angle_beta   90.00
_cell.angle_gamma   90.00
#
_symmetry.space_group_name_H-M   'P 1'
#
loop_
_entity.id
_entity.type
_entity.pdbx_description
1 polymer ?
#
loop_
_entity_poly.entity_id
_entity_poly.type
_entity_poly.pdbx_seq_one_letter_code
_entity_poly.pdbx_strand_id
1 'polypeptide(L)'
;MIVVASLQQAETLLDARQLACPSCDGALTPHGHGRTRTVRGVGTDRVTVTPRRTRCVSCVATHVLLPTYLVLRRADTVEVVGAALTAKARGDGHRTIAARLGRPVSTVRRWLRRAQDGSHPGWLREQGVQHAYRADPDILNCR
;
A
#
# COMPACT_ATOMS: atom_id res chain seq x y z
N MET A 1 -9.25 -4.19 7.27
CA MET A 1 -8.24 -3.12 7.15
C MET A 1 -8.84 -2.06 6.25
N ILE A 2 -8.54 -0.80 6.50
CA ILE A 2 -8.93 0.31 5.64
C ILE A 2 -7.63 0.98 5.16
N VAL A 3 -7.47 1.14 3.85
CA VAL A 3 -6.33 1.86 3.28
C VAL A 3 -6.63 3.35 3.30
N VAL A 4 -5.69 4.15 3.80
CA VAL A 4 -5.85 5.60 3.96
C VAL A 4 -4.71 6.35 3.29
N ALA A 5 -4.97 7.53 2.73
CA ALA A 5 -3.93 8.31 2.05
C ALA A 5 -2.79 8.72 2.99
N SER A 6 -3.12 9.20 4.19
CA SER A 6 -2.17 9.51 5.25
C SER A 6 -2.72 9.14 6.62
N LEU A 7 -1.83 8.87 7.58
CA LEU A 7 -2.25 8.61 8.97
C LEU A 7 -2.82 9.87 9.63
N GLN A 8 -2.19 11.03 9.42
CA GLN A 8 -2.64 12.31 9.97
C GLN A 8 -4.09 12.62 9.58
N GLN A 9 -4.40 12.59 8.27
CA GLN A 9 -5.75 12.83 7.79
C GLN A 9 -6.73 11.79 8.33
N ALA A 10 -6.31 10.53 8.39
CA ALA A 10 -7.14 9.46 8.91
C ALA A 10 -7.45 9.64 10.40
N GLU A 11 -6.53 10.18 11.20
CA GLU A 11 -6.77 10.53 12.60
C GLU A 11 -7.81 11.65 12.73
N THR A 12 -7.67 12.73 11.95
CA THR A 12 -8.66 13.81 11.92
C THR A 12 -10.06 13.31 11.55
N LEU A 13 -10.18 12.49 10.50
CA LEU A 13 -11.45 11.91 10.07
C LEU A 13 -12.01 10.92 11.11
N LEU A 14 -11.14 10.17 11.79
CA LEU A 14 -11.54 9.24 12.83
C LEU A 14 -12.09 9.97 14.06
N ASP A 15 -11.42 11.04 14.49
CA ASP A 15 -11.84 11.83 15.64
C ASP A 15 -13.17 12.56 15.36
N ALA A 16 -13.36 13.01 14.12
CA ALA A 16 -14.63 13.55 13.62
C ALA A 16 -15.71 12.49 13.36
N ARG A 17 -15.41 11.19 13.55
CA ARG A 17 -16.31 10.04 13.24
C ARG A 17 -16.79 9.98 11.78
N GLN A 18 -15.98 10.49 10.85
CA GLN A 18 -16.27 10.56 9.43
C GLN A 18 -15.77 9.34 8.64
N LEU A 19 -15.04 8.42 9.29
CA LEU A 19 -14.67 7.14 8.68
C LEU A 19 -15.79 6.11 8.87
N ALA A 20 -16.30 5.58 7.76
CA ALA A 20 -17.34 4.56 7.73
C ALA A 20 -16.76 3.14 7.80
N CYS A 21 -17.48 2.24 8.49
CA CYS A 21 -17.14 0.83 8.53
C CYS A 21 -17.44 0.17 7.18
N PRO A 22 -16.47 -0.53 6.54
CA PRO A 22 -16.68 -1.19 5.25
C PRO A 22 -17.65 -2.38 5.30
N SER A 23 -18.13 -2.77 6.49
CA SER A 23 -19.03 -3.91 6.68
C SER A 23 -20.48 -3.52 6.96
N CYS A 24 -20.74 -2.31 7.46
CA CYS A 24 -22.09 -1.89 7.86
C CYS A 24 -22.32 -0.36 7.78
N ASP A 25 -21.37 0.38 7.21
CA ASP A 25 -21.35 1.84 7.10
C ASP A 25 -21.40 2.64 8.41
N GLY A 26 -21.49 1.97 9.56
CA GLY A 26 -21.49 2.59 10.88
C GLY A 26 -20.17 3.33 11.20
N ALA A 27 -20.28 4.39 12.02
CA ALA A 27 -19.15 5.22 12.39
C ALA A 27 -18.03 4.43 13.09
N LEU A 28 -16.79 4.74 12.74
CA LEU A 28 -15.61 4.18 13.38
C LEU A 28 -15.12 5.08 14.52
N THR A 29 -14.63 4.44 15.58
CA THR A 29 -14.05 5.11 16.75
C THR A 29 -12.63 4.60 17.03
N PRO A 30 -11.78 5.40 17.69
CA PRO A 30 -10.50 4.95 18.23
C PRO A 30 -10.59 3.64 19.02
N HIS A 31 -9.70 2.69 18.72
CA HIS A 31 -9.58 1.42 19.46
C HIS A 31 -8.12 1.07 19.79
N GLY A 32 -7.30 2.10 20.03
CA GLY A 32 -5.87 1.97 20.32
C GLY A 32 -5.02 1.73 19.09
N HIS A 33 -3.91 1.02 19.26
CA HIS A 33 -2.89 0.84 18.22
C HIS A 33 -2.44 -0.62 18.08
N GLY A 34 -1.95 -0.95 16.89
CA GLY A 34 -1.20 -2.18 16.65
C GLY A 34 0.24 -2.09 17.15
N ARG A 35 1.02 -3.15 16.91
CA ARG A 35 2.44 -3.16 17.28
C ARG A 35 3.21 -2.16 16.43
N THR A 36 4.05 -1.36 17.07
CA THR A 36 5.06 -0.53 16.41
C THR A 36 5.97 -1.40 15.57
N ARG A 37 6.26 -0.95 14.35
CA ARG A 37 7.17 -1.65 13.44
C ARG A 37 7.93 -0.66 12.58
N THR A 38 9.16 -1.03 12.21
CA THR A 38 9.97 -0.28 11.25
C THR A 38 9.89 -0.93 9.88
N VAL A 39 9.60 -0.12 8.87
CA VAL A 39 9.45 -0.52 7.47
C VAL A 39 10.55 0.15 6.66
N ARG A 40 11.18 -0.60 5.75
CA ARG A 40 12.25 -0.10 4.89
C ARG A 40 11.66 0.69 3.72
N GLY A 41 12.11 1.92 3.57
CA GLY A 41 11.82 2.78 2.43
C GLY A 41 12.85 2.61 1.30
N VAL A 42 12.87 3.58 0.40
CA VAL A 42 13.84 3.67 -0.70
C VAL A 42 15.24 3.91 -0.13
N GLY A 43 16.26 3.29 -0.73
CA GLY A 43 17.63 3.39 -0.24
C GLY A 43 17.77 2.92 1.22
N THR A 44 18.31 3.81 2.05
CA THR A 44 18.54 3.62 3.49
C THR A 44 17.38 4.07 4.36
N ASP A 45 16.31 4.63 3.79
CA ASP A 45 15.19 5.19 4.53
C ASP A 45 14.47 4.12 5.36
N ARG A 46 14.00 4.56 6.53
CA ARG A 46 13.19 3.73 7.43
C ARG A 46 12.04 4.54 7.98
N VAL A 47 10.85 3.95 7.92
CA VAL A 47 9.64 4.55 8.47
C VAL A 47 9.17 3.69 9.64
N THR A 48 9.12 4.28 10.83
CA THR A 48 8.53 3.64 12.00
C THR A 48 7.06 3.99 12.06
N VAL A 49 6.20 2.98 12.17
CA VAL A 49 4.76 3.14 12.17
C VAL A 49 4.13 2.35 13.30
N THR A 50 3.12 2.94 13.93
CA THR A 50 2.28 2.29 14.92
C THR A 50 0.85 2.30 14.38
N PRO A 51 0.38 1.23 13.71
CA PRO A 51 -0.87 1.27 12.96
C PRO A 51 -2.07 1.58 13.86
N ARG A 52 -2.86 2.60 13.50
CA ARG A 52 -4.08 2.97 14.24
C ARG A 52 -5.15 1.88 14.10
N ARG A 53 -5.74 1.47 15.22
CA ARG A 53 -6.90 0.56 15.24
C ARG A 53 -8.17 1.36 15.44
N THR A 54 -9.23 0.89 14.79
CA THR A 54 -10.57 1.46 14.90
C THR A 54 -11.58 0.36 15.20
N ARG A 55 -12.67 0.73 15.86
CA ARG A 55 -13.80 -0.17 16.12
C ARG A 55 -15.09 0.49 15.66
N CYS A 56 -15.91 -0.26 14.93
CA CYS A 56 -17.24 0.21 14.56
C CYS A 56 -18.15 0.24 15.80
N VAL A 57 -18.92 1.31 15.95
CA VAL A 57 -19.90 1.41 17.04
C VAL A 57 -21.10 0.49 16.84
N SER A 58 -21.46 0.18 15.59
CA SER A 58 -22.63 -0.62 15.25
C SER A 58 -22.34 -2.11 15.25
N CYS A 59 -21.42 -2.57 14.38
CA CYS A 59 -21.15 -4.01 14.21
C CYS A 59 -19.96 -4.52 15.02
N VAL A 60 -19.35 -3.67 15.86
CA VAL A 60 -18.19 -3.98 16.71
C VAL A 60 -16.93 -4.52 16.00
N ALA A 61 -16.92 -4.56 14.67
CA ALA A 61 -15.77 -4.97 13.88
C ALA A 61 -14.58 -4.05 14.13
N THR A 62 -13.39 -4.66 14.21
CA THR A 62 -12.12 -3.94 14.38
C THR A 62 -11.39 -3.84 13.05
N HIS A 63 -10.90 -2.65 12.72
CA HIS A 63 -10.09 -2.41 11.55
C HIS A 63 -8.76 -1.77 11.93
N VAL A 64 -7.80 -1.87 11.01
CA VAL A 64 -6.51 -1.18 11.08
C VAL A 64 -6.49 -0.19 9.92
N LEU A 65 -6.16 1.07 10.22
CA LEU A 65 -5.89 2.09 9.22
C LEU A 65 -4.46 1.88 8.71
N LEU A 66 -4.35 1.52 7.44
CA LEU A 66 -3.06 1.26 6.79
C LEU A 66 -2.79 2.37 5.78
N PRO A 67 -1.77 3.22 5.99
CA PRO A 67 -1.44 4.26 5.03
C PRO A 67 -0.95 3.66 3.70
N THR A 68 -1.22 4.36 2.59
CA THR A 68 -0.93 3.91 1.21
C THR A 68 0.54 3.57 0.96
N TYR A 69 1.48 4.14 1.70
CA TYR A 69 2.91 3.80 1.56
C TYR A 69 3.28 2.45 2.19
N LEU A 70 2.36 1.76 2.87
CA LEU A 70 2.60 0.45 3.50
C LEU A 70 1.89 -0.68 2.77
N VAL A 71 2.54 -1.85 2.73
CA VAL A 71 1.89 -3.11 2.33
C VAL A 71 1.61 -3.96 3.56
N LEU A 72 0.43 -4.61 3.56
CA LEU A 72 0.04 -5.54 4.61
C LEU A 72 1.10 -6.62 4.82
N ARG A 73 1.52 -6.82 6.07
CA ARG A 73 2.47 -7.87 6.48
C ARG A 73 3.81 -7.83 5.73
N ARG A 74 4.21 -6.67 5.18
CA ARG A 74 5.55 -6.48 4.59
C ARG A 74 6.38 -5.53 5.42
N ALA A 75 7.70 -5.70 5.29
CA ALA A 75 8.73 -4.90 5.91
C ALA A 75 9.34 -3.88 4.95
N ASP A 76 8.77 -3.70 3.77
CA ASP A 76 9.20 -2.76 2.74
C ASP A 76 7.98 -1.94 2.29
N THR A 77 8.19 -0.66 1.99
CA THR A 77 7.12 0.26 1.55
C THR A 77 6.54 -0.15 0.19
N VAL A 78 5.35 0.35 -0.12
CA VAL A 78 4.74 0.20 -1.45
C VAL A 78 5.69 0.67 -2.54
N GLU A 79 6.38 1.79 -2.32
CA GLU A 79 7.33 2.37 -3.28
C GLU A 79 8.49 1.42 -3.61
N VAL A 80 9.10 0.77 -2.62
CA VAL A 80 10.19 -0.20 -2.84
C VAL A 80 9.70 -1.41 -3.63
N VAL A 81 8.52 -1.91 -3.29
CA VAL A 81 7.91 -3.04 -4.01
C VAL A 81 7.54 -2.61 -5.44
N GLY A 82 7.00 -1.41 -5.62
CA GLY A 82 6.68 -0.81 -6.90
C GLY A 82 7.92 -0.68 -7.79
N ALA A 83 9.02 -0.13 -7.26
CA ALA A 83 10.30 -0.03 -7.97
C ALA A 83 10.82 -1.39 -8.45
N ALA A 84 10.65 -2.45 -7.65
CA ALA A 84 10.99 -3.81 -8.06
C ALA A 84 10.11 -4.32 -9.21
N LEU A 85 8.80 -4.05 -9.17
CA LEU A 85 7.86 -4.43 -10.22
C LEU A 85 8.13 -3.67 -11.52
N THR A 86 8.36 -2.36 -11.45
CA THR A 86 8.71 -1.52 -12.60
C THR A 86 10.03 -1.97 -13.23
N ALA A 87 11.05 -2.25 -12.42
CA ALA A 87 12.31 -2.79 -12.92
C ALA A 87 12.11 -4.13 -13.63
N LYS A 88 11.30 -5.02 -13.05
CA LYS A 88 10.95 -6.29 -13.69
C LYS A 88 10.21 -6.11 -15.02
N ALA A 89 9.29 -5.15 -15.09
CA ALA A 89 8.56 -4.80 -16.32
C ALA A 89 9.50 -4.24 -17.41
N ARG A 90 10.59 -3.56 -17.02
CA ARG A 90 11.66 -3.10 -17.92
C ARG A 90 12.62 -4.21 -18.38
N GLY A 91 12.49 -5.43 -17.86
CA GLY A 91 13.31 -6.58 -18.24
C GLY A 91 14.37 -6.99 -17.21
N ASP A 92 14.52 -6.26 -16.09
CA ASP A 92 15.58 -6.55 -15.12
C ASP A 92 15.41 -7.93 -14.46
N GLY A 93 16.53 -8.61 -14.27
CA GLY A 93 16.61 -9.86 -13.50
C GLY A 93 16.42 -9.63 -12.01
N HIS A 94 15.75 -10.55 -11.31
CA HIS A 94 15.46 -10.43 -9.87
C HIS A 94 16.71 -10.27 -8.98
N ARG A 95 17.86 -10.80 -9.40
CA ARG A 95 19.15 -10.61 -8.71
C ARG A 95 19.66 -9.17 -8.84
N THR A 96 19.62 -8.61 -10.05
CA THR A 96 19.98 -7.20 -10.32
C THR A 96 19.09 -6.25 -9.52
N ILE A 97 17.78 -6.50 -9.53
CA ILE A 97 16.81 -5.72 -8.75
C ILE A 97 17.11 -5.78 -7.26
N ALA A 98 17.38 -6.98 -6.73
CA ALA A 98 17.72 -7.17 -5.32
C ALA A 98 18.99 -6.42 -4.90
N ALA A 99 20.04 -6.46 -5.73
CA ALA A 99 21.27 -5.71 -5.51
C ALA A 99 21.00 -4.19 -5.51
N ARG A 100 20.28 -3.67 -6.52
CA ARG A 100 19.96 -2.25 -6.64
C ARG A 100 19.14 -1.71 -5.47
N LEU A 101 18.21 -2.51 -4.96
CA LEU A 101 17.35 -2.13 -3.83
C LEU A 101 17.99 -2.42 -2.46
N GLY A 102 19.12 -3.13 -2.41
CA GLY A 102 19.73 -3.60 -1.17
C GLY A 102 18.80 -4.53 -0.38
N ARG A 103 18.14 -5.48 -1.05
CA ARG A 103 17.17 -6.41 -0.43
C ARG A 103 17.53 -7.86 -0.71
N PRO A 104 17.14 -8.82 0.15
CA PRO A 104 17.41 -10.23 -0.09
C PRO A 104 16.80 -10.72 -1.41
N VAL A 105 17.56 -11.49 -2.18
CA VAL A 105 17.13 -12.05 -3.48
C VAL A 105 15.84 -12.86 -3.34
N SER A 106 15.70 -13.65 -2.26
CA SER A 106 14.51 -14.44 -1.95
C SER A 106 13.26 -13.57 -1.74
N THR A 107 13.43 -12.40 -1.14
CA THR A 107 12.36 -11.43 -0.88
C THR A 107 11.86 -10.84 -2.20
N VAL A 108 12.76 -10.32 -3.04
CA VAL A 108 12.39 -9.79 -4.36
C VAL A 108 11.75 -10.88 -5.22
N ARG A 109 12.34 -12.08 -5.28
CA ARG A 109 11.76 -13.20 -6.03
C ARG A 109 10.34 -13.55 -5.57
N ARG A 110 10.07 -13.52 -4.26
CA ARG A 110 8.72 -13.74 -3.71
C ARG A 110 7.74 -12.66 -4.14
N TRP A 111 8.18 -11.40 -4.22
CA TRP A 111 7.32 -10.29 -4.66
C TRP A 111 6.93 -10.43 -6.11
N LEU A 112 7.90 -10.69 -6.98
CA LEU A 112 7.70 -10.82 -8.42
C LEU A 112 6.81 -12.02 -8.76
N ARG A 113 7.05 -13.19 -8.13
CA ARG A 113 6.16 -14.36 -8.30
C ARG A 113 4.73 -14.04 -7.92
N ARG A 114 4.50 -13.46 -6.74
CA ARG A 114 3.14 -13.12 -6.29
C ARG A 114 2.42 -12.15 -7.24
N ALA A 115 3.15 -11.25 -7.90
CA ALA A 115 2.57 -10.36 -8.90
C ALA A 115 2.18 -11.08 -10.20
N GLN A 116 2.78 -12.23 -10.48
CA GLN A 116 2.52 -13.08 -11.65
C GLN A 116 1.50 -14.19 -11.36
N ASP A 117 1.37 -14.62 -10.11
CA ASP A 117 0.57 -15.79 -9.68
C ASP A 117 -0.98 -15.57 -9.74
N GLY A 118 -1.52 -14.54 -10.42
CA GLY A 118 -2.97 -14.27 -10.36
C GLY A 118 -3.60 -13.45 -11.50
N SER A 119 -4.92 -13.31 -11.45
CA SER A 119 -5.84 -12.64 -12.39
C SER A 119 -5.82 -11.10 -12.37
N HIS A 120 -4.94 -10.51 -11.56
CA HIS A 120 -4.90 -9.07 -11.31
C HIS A 120 -4.00 -8.23 -12.24
N PRO A 121 -3.10 -8.76 -13.10
CA PRO A 121 -2.33 -7.95 -14.03
C PRO A 121 -3.22 -7.12 -14.97
N GLY A 122 -4.32 -7.70 -15.45
CA GLY A 122 -5.31 -6.97 -16.27
C GLY A 122 -5.95 -5.82 -15.50
N TRP A 123 -6.43 -6.10 -14.28
CA TRP A 123 -7.01 -5.08 -13.39
C TRP A 123 -5.99 -3.99 -13.01
N LEU A 124 -4.74 -4.34 -12.68
CA LEU A 124 -3.69 -3.38 -12.36
C LEU A 124 -3.35 -2.48 -13.54
N ARG A 125 -3.31 -3.05 -14.75
CA ARG A 125 -3.12 -2.29 -15.99
C ARG A 125 -4.29 -1.32 -16.20
N GLU A 126 -5.52 -1.80 -16.07
CA GLU A 126 -6.72 -0.97 -16.21
C GLU A 126 -6.73 0.19 -15.20
N GLN A 127 -6.51 -0.11 -13.92
CA GLN A 127 -6.42 0.93 -12.88
C GLN A 127 -5.27 1.91 -13.17
N GLY A 128 -4.11 1.41 -13.60
CA GLY A 128 -2.97 2.25 -13.97
C GLY A 128 -3.30 3.22 -15.11
N VAL A 129 -3.95 2.74 -16.18
CA VAL A 129 -4.41 3.58 -17.30
C VAL A 129 -5.44 4.60 -16.83
N GLN A 130 -6.43 4.17 -16.05
CA GLN A 130 -7.45 5.05 -15.50
C GLN A 130 -6.85 6.15 -14.62
N HIS A 131 -5.85 5.82 -13.81
CA HIS A 131 -5.18 6.80 -12.96
C HIS A 131 -4.29 7.76 -13.76
N ALA A 132 -3.56 7.24 -14.75
CA ALA A 132 -2.76 8.05 -15.66
C ALA A 132 -3.63 9.06 -16.43
N TYR A 133 -4.76 8.62 -16.99
CA TYR A 133 -5.71 9.50 -17.70
C TYR A 133 -6.33 10.56 -16.77
N ARG A 134 -6.67 10.21 -15.53
CA ARG A 134 -7.18 11.21 -14.55
C ARG A 134 -6.13 12.23 -14.15
N ALA A 135 -4.86 11.84 -14.12
CA ALA A 135 -3.76 12.73 -13.78
C ALA A 135 -3.41 13.65 -14.97
N ASP A 136 -3.43 13.11 -16.18
CA ASP A 136 -3.16 13.80 -17.43
C ASP A 136 -4.04 13.20 -18.55
N PRO A 137 -5.15 13.87 -18.92
CA PRO A 137 -6.02 13.39 -19.98
C PRO A 137 -5.35 13.32 -21.37
N ASP A 138 -4.27 14.07 -21.59
CA ASP A 138 -3.58 14.15 -22.87
C ASP A 138 -2.46 13.10 -23.02
N ILE A 139 -2.17 12.33 -21.97
CA ILE A 139 -1.09 11.32 -21.95
C ILE A 139 -1.23 10.22 -23.01
N LEU A 140 -2.45 9.97 -23.50
CA LEU A 140 -2.73 8.99 -24.57
C LEU A 140 -2.76 9.62 -25.96
N ASN A 141 -2.70 10.96 -26.04
CA ASN A 141 -2.78 11.73 -27.28
C ASN A 141 -1.41 12.26 -27.73
N CYS A 142 -0.33 12.00 -27.00
CA CYS A 142 1.03 12.30 -27.44
C CYS A 142 1.38 11.46 -28.68
N ARG A 143 1.21 12.06 -29.86
CA ARG A 143 1.73 11.59 -31.14
C ARG A 143 3.19 11.98 -31.32
#